data_AF-A0A523TMZ7-F1
#
_entry.id   AF-A0A523TMZ7-F1
#
_cell.length_a   1.000
_cell.length_b   1.000
_cell.length_c   1.000
_cell.angle_alpha   90.00
_cell.angle_beta   90.00
_cell.angle_gamma   90.00
#
_symmetry.space_group_name_H-M   'P 1'
#
loop_
_entity.id
_entity.type
_entity.pdbx_description
1 polymer ?
#
loop_
_entity_poly.entity_id
_entity_poly.type
_entity_poly.pdbx_seq_one_letter_code
_entity_poly.pdbx_strand_id
1 'polypeptide(L)'
;NWEVRKWAALSLGEMGNRDSQLLPILIAIMKRDNSKEFKSHAAVILGELEKRAIPAIPELSTALKDENARVREWANWALNRIAGERPSYRTNYPEERPSLKERLRFAEKDEE
;
A
#
# COMPACT_ATOMS: atom_id res chain seq x y z
N ASN A 1 5.87 15.97 -14.65
CA ASN A 1 4.72 15.17 -15.13
C ASN A 1 4.22 14.29 -13.98
N TRP A 2 2.91 14.27 -13.69
CA TRP A 2 2.32 13.50 -12.59
C TRP A 2 2.49 11.99 -12.77
N GLU A 3 2.22 11.48 -13.96
CA GLU A 3 2.34 10.04 -14.27
C GLU A 3 3.77 9.55 -14.06
N VAL A 4 4.76 10.30 -14.54
CA VAL A 4 6.19 9.96 -14.36
C VAL A 4 6.56 9.90 -12.88
N ARG A 5 6.08 10.83 -12.06
CA ARG A 5 6.36 10.85 -10.62
C ARG A 5 5.70 9.69 -9.88
N LYS A 6 4.48 9.34 -10.26
CA LYS A 6 3.74 8.20 -9.71
C LYS A 6 4.51 6.90 -9.95
N TRP A 7 4.82 6.62 -11.21
CA TRP A 7 5.57 5.42 -11.58
C TRP A 7 6.95 5.38 -10.92
N ALA A 8 7.69 6.49 -10.93
CA ALA A 8 8.98 6.56 -10.26
C ALA A 8 8.88 6.28 -8.76
N ALA A 9 7.88 6.83 -8.06
CA ALA A 9 7.71 6.59 -6.64
C ALA A 9 7.36 5.14 -6.32
N LEU A 10 6.52 4.50 -7.13
CA LEU A 10 6.18 3.09 -6.97
C LEU A 10 7.38 2.20 -7.23
N SER A 11 8.10 2.40 -8.34
CA SER A 11 9.31 1.62 -8.64
C SER A 11 10.40 1.81 -7.58
N LEU A 12 10.57 3.02 -7.05
CA LEU A 12 11.51 3.26 -5.95
C LEU A 12 11.07 2.51 -4.68
N GLY A 13 9.80 2.59 -4.31
CA GLY A 13 9.26 1.83 -3.17
C GLY A 13 9.41 0.32 -3.33
N GLU A 14 9.19 -0.21 -4.55
CA GLU A 14 9.37 -1.61 -4.91
C GLU A 14 10.81 -2.08 -4.79
N MET A 15 11.77 -1.23 -5.16
CA MET A 15 13.20 -1.49 -4.94
C MET A 15 13.61 -1.42 -3.46
N GLY A 16 12.65 -1.23 -2.56
CA GLY A 16 12.89 -1.13 -1.13
C GLY A 16 13.38 0.25 -0.69
N ASN A 17 13.30 1.27 -1.55
CA ASN A 17 13.62 2.64 -1.15
C ASN A 17 12.56 3.13 -0.17
N ARG A 18 12.99 3.50 1.03
CA ARG A 18 12.14 4.00 2.13
C ARG A 18 12.36 5.48 2.42
N ASP A 19 12.75 6.23 1.38
CA ASP A 19 12.90 7.68 1.44
C ASP A 19 11.57 8.35 1.81
N SER A 20 11.64 9.29 2.74
CA SER A 20 10.49 10.12 3.15
C SER A 20 9.98 10.98 2.00
N GLN A 21 10.79 11.22 0.96
CA GLN A 21 10.38 11.92 -0.26
C GLN A 21 9.29 11.18 -1.04
N LEU A 22 9.13 9.87 -0.84
CA LEU A 22 8.05 9.09 -1.45
C LEU A 22 6.69 9.39 -0.81
N LEU A 23 6.68 9.74 0.47
CA LEU A 23 5.48 9.92 1.28
C LEU A 23 4.44 10.87 0.65
N PRO A 24 4.78 12.11 0.23
CA PRO A 24 3.79 13.01 -0.39
C PRO A 24 3.25 12.46 -1.71
N ILE A 25 4.03 11.69 -2.47
CA ILE A 25 3.58 11.10 -3.73
C ILE A 25 2.63 9.94 -3.44
N LEU A 26 2.96 9.06 -2.51
CA LEU A 26 2.13 7.91 -2.11
C LEU A 26 0.79 8.36 -1.52
N ILE A 27 0.80 9.37 -0.65
CA ILE A 27 -0.43 9.99 -0.12
C ILE A 27 -1.28 10.54 -1.27
N ALA A 28 -0.65 11.22 -2.23
CA ALA A 28 -1.37 11.76 -3.37
C ALA A 28 -1.96 10.64 -4.25
N ILE A 29 -1.26 9.52 -4.45
CA ILE A 29 -1.80 8.35 -5.17
C ILE A 29 -3.06 7.82 -4.49
N MET A 30 -3.02 7.63 -3.16
CA MET A 30 -4.19 7.17 -2.39
C MET A 30 -5.41 8.09 -2.57
N LYS A 31 -5.17 9.40 -2.64
CA LYS A 31 -6.22 10.42 -2.69
C LYS A 31 -6.85 10.60 -4.06
N ARG A 32 -6.05 10.58 -5.13
CA ARG A 32 -6.47 11.08 -6.45
C ARG A 32 -6.42 10.08 -7.57
N ASP A 33 -5.75 8.94 -7.39
CA ASP A 33 -5.67 7.93 -8.44
C ASP A 33 -6.94 7.07 -8.45
N ASN A 34 -7.44 6.70 -9.62
CA ASN A 34 -8.62 5.85 -9.76
C ASN A 34 -8.25 4.36 -9.94
N SER A 35 -6.98 4.05 -10.24
CA SER A 35 -6.52 2.68 -10.38
C SER A 35 -6.40 2.02 -9.01
N LYS A 36 -7.17 0.94 -8.83
CA LYS A 36 -7.07 0.04 -7.69
C LYS A 36 -5.66 -0.53 -7.52
N GLU A 37 -4.95 -0.74 -8.63
CA GLU A 37 -3.56 -1.20 -8.66
C GLU A 37 -2.64 -0.14 -8.04
N PHE A 38 -2.71 1.12 -8.48
CA PHE A 38 -1.86 2.17 -7.90
C PHE A 38 -2.18 2.45 -6.43
N LYS A 39 -3.47 2.47 -6.04
CA LYS A 39 -3.85 2.64 -4.63
C LYS A 39 -3.34 1.50 -3.75
N SER A 40 -3.49 0.25 -4.18
CA SER A 40 -3.01 -0.91 -3.42
C SER A 40 -1.49 -0.90 -3.27
N HIS A 41 -0.73 -0.58 -4.32
CA HIS A 41 0.73 -0.46 -4.25
C HIS A 41 1.16 0.68 -3.31
N ALA A 42 0.48 1.83 -3.39
CA ALA A 42 0.76 2.95 -2.50
C ALA A 42 0.51 2.58 -1.04
N ALA A 43 -0.60 1.91 -0.72
CA ALA A 43 -0.89 1.43 0.62
C ALA A 43 0.17 0.46 1.15
N VAL A 44 0.64 -0.48 0.32
CA VAL A 44 1.73 -1.40 0.69
C VAL A 44 3.01 -0.64 1.02
N ILE A 45 3.45 0.26 0.16
CA ILE A 45 4.69 1.02 0.38
C ILE A 45 4.57 1.88 1.65
N LEU A 46 3.41 2.49 1.89
CA LEU A 46 3.13 3.24 3.12
C LEU A 46 3.24 2.36 4.38
N GLY A 47 2.69 1.14 4.38
CA GLY A 47 2.83 0.21 5.50
C GLY A 47 4.27 -0.27 5.74
N GLU A 48 5.09 -0.29 4.69
CA GLU A 48 6.51 -0.62 4.78
C GLU A 48 7.38 0.56 5.27
N LEU A 49 6.88 1.79 5.18
CA LEU A 49 7.47 2.96 5.82
C LEU A 49 7.17 3.03 7.34
N GLU A 50 6.28 2.17 7.84
CA GLU A 50 5.92 2.04 9.26
C GLU A 50 5.57 3.41 9.87
N LYS A 51 6.14 3.76 11.03
CA LYS A 51 5.88 5.03 11.74
C LYS A 51 6.15 6.28 10.89
N ARG A 52 6.94 6.20 9.82
CA ARG A 52 7.17 7.35 8.92
C ARG A 52 5.92 7.68 8.10
N ALA A 53 5.01 6.73 7.91
CA ALA A 53 3.76 6.92 7.18
C ALA A 53 2.58 7.36 8.07
N ILE A 54 2.81 7.78 9.32
CA ILE A 54 1.77 8.39 10.18
C ILE A 54 0.97 9.49 9.44
N PRO A 55 1.58 10.38 8.64
CA PRO A 55 0.83 11.39 7.89
C PRO A 55 -0.17 10.82 6.86
N ALA A 56 -0.02 9.55 6.46
CA ALA A 56 -0.91 8.89 5.51
C ALA A 56 -2.14 8.24 6.16
N ILE A 57 -2.24 8.22 7.50
CA ILE A 57 -3.36 7.61 8.23
C ILE A 57 -4.74 8.08 7.75
N PRO A 58 -5.00 9.38 7.50
CA PRO A 58 -6.32 9.83 7.05
C PRO A 58 -6.72 9.26 5.68
N GLU A 59 -5.76 9.19 4.75
CA GLU A 59 -6.02 8.68 3.40
C GLU A 59 -6.13 7.15 3.40
N LEU A 60 -5.33 6.44 4.21
CA LEU A 60 -5.48 5.00 4.42
C LEU A 60 -6.83 4.68 5.09
N SER A 61 -7.27 5.49 6.05
CA SER A 61 -8.57 5.32 6.71
C SER A 61 -9.73 5.53 5.74
N THR A 62 -9.58 6.44 4.77
CA THR A 62 -10.55 6.62 3.68
C THR A 62 -10.56 5.41 2.76
N ALA A 63 -9.39 4.87 2.44
CA ALA A 63 -9.23 3.68 1.60
C ALA A 63 -9.80 2.38 2.21
N LEU A 64 -10.05 2.33 3.52
CA LEU A 64 -10.82 1.24 4.14
C LEU A 64 -12.27 1.16 3.66
N LYS A 65 -12.79 2.23 3.06
CA LYS A 65 -14.14 2.29 2.48
C LYS A 65 -14.11 2.23 0.95
N ASP A 66 -12.96 1.96 0.35
CA ASP A 66 -12.83 1.84 -1.09
C ASP A 66 -13.66 0.65 -1.60
N GLU A 67 -14.24 0.78 -2.79
CA GLU A 67 -15.07 -0.26 -3.42
C GLU A 67 -14.26 -1.54 -3.66
N ASN A 68 -12.95 -1.39 -3.92
CA ASN A 68 -12.07 -2.51 -4.17
C ASN A 68 -11.60 -3.19 -2.88
N ALA A 69 -11.87 -4.50 -2.76
CA ALA A 69 -11.47 -5.29 -1.60
C ALA A 69 -9.96 -5.26 -1.32
N ARG A 70 -9.11 -5.31 -2.36
CA ARG A 70 -7.66 -5.29 -2.19
C ARG A 70 -7.16 -3.96 -1.63
N VAL A 71 -7.76 -2.85 -2.07
CA VAL A 71 -7.43 -1.52 -1.54
C VAL A 71 -7.77 -1.45 -0.05
N ARG A 72 -8.95 -1.97 0.36
CA ARG A 72 -9.33 -2.04 1.78
C ARG A 72 -8.37 -2.90 2.60
N GLU A 73 -8.01 -4.08 2.10
CA GLU A 73 -7.09 -5.01 2.77
C GLU A 73 -5.71 -4.40 3.00
N TRP A 74 -5.12 -3.81 1.95
CA TRP A 74 -3.79 -3.20 2.05
C TRP A 74 -3.79 -1.93 2.88
N ALA A 75 -4.87 -1.15 2.84
CA ALA A 75 -5.03 0.02 3.71
C ALA A 75 -5.08 -0.40 5.19
N ASN A 76 -5.83 -1.46 5.51
CA ASN A 76 -5.88 -2.01 6.87
C ASN A 76 -4.52 -2.54 7.31
N TRP A 77 -3.86 -3.33 6.46
CA TRP A 77 -2.52 -3.83 6.73
C TRP A 77 -1.52 -2.70 7.02
N ALA A 78 -1.54 -1.64 6.20
CA ALA A 78 -0.68 -0.49 6.37
C ALA A 78 -0.95 0.26 7.68
N LEU A 79 -2.23 0.46 8.05
CA LEU A 79 -2.59 1.09 9.32
C LEU A 79 -2.08 0.32 10.53
N ASN A 80 -2.20 -1.01 10.55
CA ASN A 80 -1.66 -1.84 11.64
C ASN A 80 -0.14 -1.70 11.76
N ARG A 81 0.57 -1.74 10.63
CA ARG A 81 2.03 -1.55 10.57
C ARG A 81 2.46 -0.17 11.09
N ILE A 82 1.70 0.88 10.75
CA ILE A 82 1.96 2.25 11.21
C ILE A 82 1.70 2.38 12.71
N ALA A 83 0.61 1.81 13.22
CA ALA A 83 0.24 1.81 14.63
C ALA A 83 1.21 1.00 15.51
N GLY A 84 2.02 0.12 14.90
CA GLY A 84 2.88 -0.81 15.63
C GLY A 84 2.08 -1.93 16.31
N GLU A 85 0.82 -2.10 15.92
CA GLU A 85 -0.02 -3.20 16.37
C GLU A 85 0.24 -4.42 15.47
N ARG A 86 0.45 -5.58 16.09
CA ARG A 86 0.35 -6.85 15.36
C ARG A 86 -1.09 -6.96 14.87
N PRO A 87 -1.33 -7.28 13.57
CA PRO A 87 -2.69 -7.31 13.04
C PRO A 87 -3.59 -8.18 13.92
N SER A 88 -4.68 -7.62 14.43
CA SER A 88 -5.64 -8.32 15.29
C SER A 88 -6.51 -9.33 14.54
N TYR A 89 -6.43 -9.33 13.20
CA TYR A 89 -7.00 -10.36 12.35
C TYR A 89 -5.89 -11.30 11.89
N ARG A 90 -6.15 -12.62 11.98
CA ARG A 90 -5.40 -13.67 11.28
C ARG A 90 -5.41 -13.34 9.80
N THR A 91 -4.41 -12.60 9.35
CA THR A 91 -4.17 -12.39 7.94
C THR A 91 -3.60 -13.69 7.37
N ASN A 92 -4.20 -14.19 6.29
CA ASN A 92 -3.69 -15.32 5.52
C ASN A 92 -2.41 -14.96 4.72
N TYR A 93 -1.77 -13.82 4.99
CA TYR A 93 -0.49 -13.47 4.38
C TYR A 93 0.66 -13.91 5.30
N PRO A 94 1.61 -14.72 4.79
CA PRO A 94 2.74 -15.19 5.59
C PRO A 94 3.54 -14.00 6.14
N GLU A 95 3.99 -14.12 7.39
CA GLU A 95 4.79 -13.11 8.08
C GLU A 95 6.16 -12.84 7.42
N GLU A 96 6.58 -13.73 6.51
CA GLU A 96 7.78 -13.59 5.69
C GLU A 96 7.46 -12.79 4.42
N ARG A 97 8.17 -11.68 4.20
CA ARG A 97 8.03 -10.79 3.03
C ARG A 97 8.08 -11.59 1.70
N PRO A 98 6.94 -11.91 1.07
CA PRO A 98 6.95 -12.48 -0.26
C PRO A 98 7.24 -11.33 -1.22
N SER A 99 7.92 -11.63 -2.32
CA SER A 99 8.10 -10.65 -3.39
C SER A 99 6.73 -10.14 -3.86
N LEU A 100 6.65 -8.88 -4.29
CA LEU A 100 5.38 -8.33 -4.77
C LEU A 100 4.83 -9.13 -5.96
N LYS A 101 5.69 -9.78 -6.74
CA LYS A 101 5.30 -10.77 -7.75
C LYS A 101 4.49 -11.91 -7.17
N GLU A 102 4.88 -12.46 -6.02
CA GLU A 102 4.13 -13.53 -5.35
C GLU A 102 2.82 -13.00 -4.76
N ARG A 103 2.83 -11.79 -4.19
CA ARG A 103 1.62 -11.10 -3.70
C ARG A 103 0.62 -10.80 -4.83
N LEU A 104 1.12 -10.50 -6.03
CA LEU A 104 0.33 -10.29 -7.25
C LEU A 104 -0.03 -11.62 -7.95
N ARG A 105 0.75 -12.70 -7.78
CA ARG A 105 0.40 -14.03 -8.31
C ARG A 105 -0.82 -14.63 -7.62
N PHE A 106 -1.04 -14.30 -6.35
CA PHE A 106 -2.31 -14.58 -5.66
C PHE A 106 -3.45 -13.69 -6.20
N ALA A 107 -3.15 -12.52 -6.76
CA ALA A 107 -4.12 -11.61 -7.35
C ALA A 107 -4.61 -12.03 -8.76
N GLU A 108 -3.85 -12.84 -9.49
CA GLU A 108 -4.24 -13.42 -10.79
C GLU A 108 -5.10 -14.69 -10.65
N LYS A 109 -5.07 -15.35 -9.48
CA LYS A 109 -5.72 -16.65 -9.28
C LYS A 109 -7.21 -16.57 -8.92
N ASP A 110 -7.73 -15.38 -8.64
CA ASP A 110 -9.14 -15.13 -8.29
C ASP A 110 -9.96 -14.56 -9.48
N GLU A 111 -9.44 -14.62 -10.71
CA GLU A 111 -10.16 -14.26 -11.95
C GLU A 111 -10.74 -15.48 -12.71
N GLU A 112 -10.82 -16.67 -12.09
CA GLU A 112 -11.61 -17.82 -12.59
C GLU A 112 -12.93 -18.02 -11.82
#